data_AF-A0A9Q5SLJ8-F1
#
_entry.id   AF-A0A9Q5SLJ8-F1
#
_cell.length_a   1.000
_cell.length_b   1.000
_cell.length_c   1.000
_cell.angle_alpha   90.00
_cell.angle_beta   90.00
_cell.angle_gamma   90.00
#
_symmetry.space_group_name_H-M   'P 1'
#
loop_
_entity.id
_entity.type
_entity.pdbx_description
1 polymer ?
#
loop_
_entity_poly.entity_id
_entity_poly.type
_entity_poly.pdbx_seq_one_letter_code
_entity_poly.pdbx_strand_id
1 'polypeptide(L)'
;MAQLQTLSIEEQETLLDNAQINTIAAKQMVQKMTQFVGAYDLNNRKGFKFEQGDVSIQVVILGNMEDTIKVIYTKLDNEELVSGSVIVEKEGKKVLKGYDIIEDEVIKTLETEIDDEFLEELKGLENRELPETDTEREEVVSQLPCIYGNWCGPGCSGPKAPISKVDACCKTHDGCYSSRGYFACSCDKNLQNCLAPHVKAGSEWAITISLWFRKQPCNPFK
;
A
#
# COMPACT_ATOMS: atom_id res chain seq x y z
N MET A 1 -1.21 13.76 -12.25
CA MET A 1 -1.32 12.60 -11.33
C MET A 1 -1.65 13.13 -9.95
N ALA A 2 -2.25 12.33 -9.08
CA ALA A 2 -2.42 12.70 -7.69
C ALA A 2 -1.05 12.79 -6.97
N GLN A 3 -0.99 13.49 -5.85
CA GLN A 3 0.21 13.64 -5.05
C GLN A 3 -0.08 13.20 -3.62
N LEU A 4 0.82 12.41 -3.05
CA LEU A 4 0.79 12.10 -1.62
C LEU A 4 1.31 13.30 -0.84
N GLN A 5 0.59 13.73 0.19
CA GLN A 5 1.06 14.77 1.09
C GLN A 5 1.77 14.12 2.28
N THR A 6 3.05 14.42 2.48
CA THR A 6 3.80 13.99 3.66
C THR A 6 3.19 14.60 4.93
N LEU A 7 3.03 13.77 5.96
CA LEU A 7 2.59 14.20 7.30
C LEU A 7 3.81 14.58 8.14
N SER A 8 3.71 15.68 8.88
CA SER A 8 4.67 16.04 9.91
C SER A 8 4.71 15.02 11.04
N ILE A 9 5.79 15.05 11.83
CA ILE A 9 5.98 14.22 13.04
C ILE A 9 4.79 14.38 14.01
N GLU A 10 4.35 15.62 14.23
CA GLU A 10 3.22 15.94 15.11
C GLU A 10 1.89 15.41 14.58
N GLU A 11 1.62 15.53 13.27
CA GLU A 11 0.41 14.96 12.65
C GLU A 11 0.38 13.43 12.75
N GLN A 12 1.53 12.79 12.53
CA GLN A 12 1.67 11.35 12.66
C GLN A 12 1.48 10.88 14.11
N GLU A 13 2.01 11.60 15.11
CA GLU A 13 1.78 11.31 16.54
C GLU A 13 0.32 11.47 16.91
N THR A 14 -0.27 12.60 16.54
CA THR A 14 -1.69 12.89 16.76
C THR A 14 -2.59 11.80 16.16
N LEU A 15 -2.23 11.30 14.97
CA LEU A 15 -2.98 10.24 14.30
C LEU A 15 -2.89 8.90 15.04
N LEU A 16 -1.71 8.54 15.56
CA LEU A 16 -1.52 7.32 16.33
C LEU A 16 -2.16 7.41 17.73
N ASP A 17 -2.05 8.56 18.39
CA ASP A 17 -2.60 8.79 19.73
C ASP A 17 -4.13 8.76 19.74
N ASN A 18 -4.76 9.17 18.63
CA ASN A 18 -6.21 9.15 18.47
C ASN A 18 -6.76 7.84 17.87
N ALA A 19 -5.89 6.90 17.49
CA ALA A 19 -6.31 5.64 16.89
C ALA A 19 -7.20 4.84 17.87
N GLN A 20 -8.33 4.36 17.37
CA GLN A 20 -9.32 3.59 18.11
C GLN A 20 -9.12 2.07 17.95
N ILE A 21 -7.90 1.65 17.59
CA ILE A 21 -7.55 0.25 17.40
C ILE A 21 -7.57 -0.49 18.73
N ASN A 22 -7.97 -1.77 18.69
CA ASN A 22 -7.84 -2.67 19.82
C ASN A 22 -6.36 -2.75 20.29
N THR A 23 -6.09 -2.15 21.45
CA THR A 23 -4.73 -2.09 22.02
C THR A 23 -4.13 -3.46 22.31
N ILE A 24 -4.95 -4.49 22.53
CA ILE A 24 -4.48 -5.87 22.71
C ILE A 24 -3.95 -6.40 21.39
N ALA A 25 -4.72 -6.27 20.31
CA ALA A 25 -4.33 -6.75 18.99
C ALA A 25 -3.10 -5.99 18.45
N ALA A 26 -3.01 -4.68 18.69
CA ALA A 26 -1.82 -3.88 18.39
C ALA A 26 -0.58 -4.36 19.16
N LYS A 27 -0.72 -4.65 20.47
CA LYS A 27 0.37 -5.23 21.28
C LYS A 27 0.77 -6.62 20.80
N GLN A 28 -0.19 -7.45 20.40
CA GLN A 28 0.08 -8.77 19.83
C GLN A 28 0.84 -8.66 18.50
N MET A 29 0.54 -7.66 17.67
CA MET A 29 1.28 -7.40 16.43
C MET A 29 2.75 -7.09 16.73
N VAL A 30 2.99 -6.16 17.65
CA VAL A 30 4.34 -5.81 18.15
C VAL A 30 5.04 -7.05 18.72
N GLN A 31 4.39 -7.80 19.60
CA GLN A 31 4.92 -9.07 20.13
C GLN A 31 5.20 -10.11 19.04
N LYS A 32 4.42 -10.13 17.96
CA LYS A 32 4.68 -11.02 16.84
C LYS A 32 5.97 -10.63 16.11
N MET A 33 6.22 -9.33 15.95
CA MET A 33 7.44 -8.82 15.32
C MET A 33 8.68 -9.11 16.17
N THR A 34 8.60 -9.04 17.51
CA THR A 34 9.74 -9.33 18.41
C THR A 34 10.18 -10.79 18.37
N GLN A 35 9.37 -11.70 17.84
CA GLN A 35 9.78 -13.11 17.66
C GLN A 35 10.85 -13.28 16.57
N PHE A 36 10.96 -12.32 15.66
CA PHE A 36 11.87 -12.40 14.51
C PHE A 36 13.18 -11.65 14.73
N VAL A 37 13.19 -10.66 15.62
CA VAL A 37 14.39 -9.91 16.00
C VAL A 37 14.40 -9.74 17.52
N GLY A 38 15.56 -9.96 18.15
CA GLY A 38 15.63 -10.02 19.62
C GLY A 38 15.20 -8.74 20.34
N ALA A 39 15.70 -7.59 19.87
CA ALA A 39 15.28 -6.27 20.30
C ALA A 39 15.20 -5.37 19.07
N TYR A 40 14.22 -4.47 19.06
CA TYR A 40 14.08 -3.47 18.01
C TYR A 40 13.59 -2.15 18.61
N ASP A 41 13.83 -1.10 17.86
CA ASP A 41 13.26 0.21 18.11
C ASP A 41 12.58 0.71 16.84
N LEU A 42 11.31 1.09 16.91
CA LEU A 42 10.51 1.52 15.75
C LEU A 42 10.58 3.02 15.54
N ASN A 43 11.81 3.54 15.49
CA ASN A 43 12.06 4.98 15.39
C ASN A 43 12.03 5.52 13.96
N ASN A 44 12.20 4.65 12.95
CA ASN A 44 12.10 5.10 11.57
C ASN A 44 10.62 5.27 11.22
N ARG A 45 10.17 6.51 11.09
CA ARG A 45 8.76 6.81 10.85
C ARG A 45 8.57 7.54 9.53
N LYS A 46 7.53 7.16 8.81
CA LYS A 46 7.06 7.84 7.59
C LYS A 46 5.56 7.98 7.70
N GLY A 47 5.04 9.12 7.26
CA GLY A 47 3.60 9.33 7.23
C GLY A 47 3.19 10.13 6.02
N PHE A 48 2.07 9.76 5.44
CA PHE A 48 1.51 10.44 4.28
C PHE A 48 -0.01 10.38 4.32
N LYS A 49 -0.63 11.29 3.59
CA LYS A 49 -2.06 11.27 3.33
C LYS A 49 -2.36 11.43 1.84
N PHE A 50 -3.51 10.88 1.45
CA PHE A 50 -4.06 10.95 0.12
C PHE A 50 -5.56 11.30 0.22
N GLU A 51 -5.99 12.27 -0.58
CA GLU A 51 -7.37 12.72 -0.64
C GLU A 51 -7.78 12.84 -2.11
N GLN A 52 -8.84 12.13 -2.51
CA GLN A 52 -9.42 12.28 -3.85
C GLN A 52 -10.91 11.91 -3.82
N GLY A 53 -11.77 12.88 -4.17
CA GLY A 53 -13.22 12.71 -4.02
C GLY A 53 -13.59 12.49 -2.55
N ASP A 54 -14.39 11.46 -2.27
CA ASP A 54 -14.85 11.10 -0.91
C ASP A 54 -13.90 10.13 -0.18
N VAL A 55 -12.72 9.84 -0.75
CA VAL A 55 -11.75 8.93 -0.15
C VAL A 55 -10.66 9.73 0.55
N SER A 56 -10.52 9.52 1.87
CA SER A 56 -9.41 10.02 2.68
C SER A 56 -8.60 8.86 3.24
N ILE A 57 -7.31 8.83 2.91
CA ILE A 57 -6.35 7.84 3.38
C ILE A 57 -5.26 8.57 4.17
N GLN A 58 -4.99 8.12 5.39
CA GLN A 58 -3.85 8.55 6.19
C GLN A 58 -3.06 7.33 6.63
N VAL A 59 -1.74 7.38 6.50
CA VAL A 59 -0.86 6.24 6.76
C VAL A 59 0.30 6.68 7.64
N VAL A 60 0.66 5.83 8.60
CA VAL A 60 1.90 5.93 9.37
C VAL A 60 2.61 4.58 9.31
N ILE A 61 3.85 4.58 8.83
CA ILE A 61 4.73 3.43 8.77
C ILE A 61 5.80 3.62 9.83
N LEU A 62 5.88 2.69 10.77
CA LEU A 62 6.92 2.61 11.78
C LEU A 62 7.85 1.44 11.44
N GLY A 63 9.13 1.69 11.33
CA GLY A 63 10.14 0.68 11.02
C GLY A 63 11.34 0.74 11.95
N ASN A 64 12.09 -0.36 11.98
CA ASN A 64 13.37 -0.39 12.67
C ASN A 64 14.49 0.25 11.84
N MET A 65 15.66 0.43 12.45
CA MET A 65 16.82 1.05 11.79
C MET A 65 17.29 0.26 10.55
N GLU A 66 17.21 -1.07 10.61
CA GLU A 66 17.60 -1.96 9.51
C GLU A 66 16.53 -2.03 8.41
N ASP A 67 15.38 -1.39 8.61
CA ASP A 67 14.23 -1.38 7.70
C ASP A 67 13.65 -2.79 7.40
N THR A 68 13.96 -3.75 8.27
CA THR A 68 13.53 -5.16 8.16
C THR A 68 12.20 -5.43 8.83
N ILE A 69 11.73 -4.58 9.74
CA ILE A 69 10.41 -4.63 10.37
C ILE A 69 9.64 -3.38 9.98
N LYS A 70 8.35 -3.55 9.69
CA LYS A 70 7.40 -2.44 9.52
C LYS A 70 6.12 -2.74 10.27
N VAL A 71 5.58 -1.74 10.96
CA VAL A 71 4.22 -1.69 11.47
C VAL A 71 3.53 -0.54 10.76
N ILE A 72 2.49 -0.85 10.01
CA ILE A 72 1.78 0.10 9.15
C ILE A 72 0.40 0.31 9.76
N TYR A 73 0.18 1.52 10.25
CA TYR A 73 -1.13 2.03 10.61
C TYR A 73 -1.76 2.70 9.38
N THR A 74 -3.01 2.37 9.07
CA THR A 74 -3.78 3.03 8.02
C THR A 74 -5.15 3.44 8.54
N LYS A 75 -5.57 4.66 8.23
CA LYS A 75 -6.94 5.14 8.39
C LYS A 75 -7.52 5.42 7.02
N LEU A 76 -8.57 4.68 6.65
CA LEU A 76 -9.36 4.84 5.44
C LEU A 76 -10.74 5.37 5.86
N ASP A 77 -10.95 6.67 5.73
CA ASP A 77 -12.08 7.41 6.27
C ASP A 77 -12.26 7.14 7.79
N ASN A 78 -13.15 6.21 8.14
CA ASN A 78 -13.45 5.80 9.52
C ASN A 78 -13.00 4.37 9.85
N GLU A 79 -12.43 3.64 8.89
CA GLU A 79 -11.88 2.29 9.09
C GLU A 79 -10.39 2.40 9.38
N GLU A 80 -9.95 1.80 10.49
CA GLU A 80 -8.56 1.75 10.90
C GLU A 80 -8.03 0.32 10.79
N LEU A 81 -6.83 0.18 10.22
CA LEU A 81 -6.16 -1.11 10.07
C LEU A 81 -4.73 -1.01 10.58
N VAL A 82 -4.25 -2.12 11.14
CA VAL A 82 -2.83 -2.31 11.45
C VAL A 82 -2.35 -3.55 10.74
N SER A 83 -1.22 -3.40 10.05
CA SER A 83 -0.48 -4.52 9.51
C SER A 83 0.97 -4.49 10.00
N GLY A 84 1.58 -5.67 10.04
CA GLY A 84 2.99 -5.82 10.36
C GLY A 84 3.71 -6.60 9.27
N SER A 85 5.00 -6.36 9.10
CA SER A 85 5.83 -7.17 8.23
C SER A 85 7.24 -7.29 8.77
N VAL A 86 7.89 -8.40 8.37
CA VAL A 86 9.30 -8.65 8.66
C VAL A 86 10.00 -9.29 7.46
N ILE A 87 11.23 -8.86 7.20
CA ILE A 87 12.14 -9.50 6.26
C ILE A 87 13.08 -10.38 7.09
N VAL A 88 13.06 -11.69 6.81
CA VAL A 88 13.97 -12.65 7.43
C VAL A 88 14.87 -13.26 6.37
N GLU A 89 16.13 -13.49 6.72
CA GLU A 89 17.06 -14.21 5.84
C GLU A 89 17.08 -15.70 6.22
N LYS A 90 16.87 -16.57 5.24
CA LYS A 90 16.90 -18.03 5.40
C LYS A 90 17.64 -18.63 4.21
N GLU A 91 18.70 -19.39 4.48
CA GLU A 91 19.47 -20.11 3.44
C GLU A 91 19.98 -19.18 2.31
N GLY A 92 20.37 -17.94 2.66
CA GLY A 92 20.84 -16.93 1.70
C GLY A 92 19.74 -16.26 0.88
N LYS A 93 18.46 -16.51 1.20
CA LYS A 93 17.30 -15.87 0.58
C LYS A 93 16.59 -14.95 1.55
N LYS A 94 16.11 -13.80 1.07
CA LYS A 94 15.26 -12.89 1.83
C LYS A 94 13.80 -13.29 1.67
N VAL A 95 13.09 -13.41 2.79
CA VAL A 95 11.68 -13.78 2.82
C VAL A 95 10.91 -12.68 3.54
N LEU A 96 9.97 -12.05 2.83
CA LEU A 96 9.02 -11.09 3.37
C LEU A 96 7.82 -11.84 3.96
N LYS A 97 7.57 -11.64 5.25
CA LYS A 97 6.39 -12.15 5.96
C LYS A 97 5.51 -10.99 6.35
N GLY A 98 4.25 -11.01 5.92
CA GLY A 98 3.25 -10.01 6.26
C GLY A 98 2.17 -10.58 7.18
N TYR A 99 1.70 -9.74 8.09
CA TYR A 99 0.70 -10.05 9.09
C TYR A 99 -0.38 -8.97 9.09
N ASP A 100 -1.61 -9.38 9.38
CA ASP A 100 -2.77 -8.50 9.57
C ASP A 100 -3.50 -8.89 10.85
N ILE A 101 -4.28 -7.95 11.38
CA ILE A 101 -5.24 -8.22 12.44
C ILE A 101 -6.57 -8.59 11.79
N ILE A 102 -7.05 -9.81 12.04
CA ILE A 102 -8.34 -10.32 11.56
C ILE A 102 -9.05 -10.91 12.77
N GLU A 103 -10.25 -10.42 13.06
CA GLU A 103 -11.04 -10.87 14.23
C GLU A 103 -10.22 -10.82 15.54
N ASP A 104 -9.49 -9.72 15.75
CA ASP A 104 -8.58 -9.51 16.90
C ASP A 104 -7.39 -10.46 17.00
N GLU A 105 -7.14 -11.31 16.00
CA GLU A 105 -5.98 -12.20 15.93
C GLU A 105 -4.93 -11.72 14.91
N VAL A 106 -3.65 -11.88 15.26
CA VAL A 106 -2.54 -11.60 14.34
C VAL A 106 -2.29 -12.79 13.43
N ILE A 107 -2.73 -12.67 12.18
CA ILE A 107 -2.67 -13.74 11.18
C ILE A 107 -1.59 -13.42 10.15
N LYS A 108 -0.77 -14.42 9.80
CA LYS A 108 0.17 -14.30 8.67
C LYS A 108 -0.61 -14.35 7.36
N THR A 109 -0.60 -13.26 6.60
CA THR A 109 -1.34 -13.11 5.34
C THR A 109 -0.44 -13.12 4.10
N LEU A 110 0.87 -12.96 4.29
CA LEU A 110 1.86 -13.03 3.22
C LEU A 110 3.12 -13.78 3.68
N GLU A 111 3.64 -14.63 2.81
CA GLU A 111 5.01 -15.15 2.88
C GLU A 111 5.53 -15.31 1.46
N THR A 112 6.55 -14.54 1.08
CA THR A 112 7.12 -14.58 -0.26
C THR A 112 8.63 -14.38 -0.22
N GLU A 113 9.35 -15.04 -1.11
CA GLU A 113 10.75 -14.70 -1.38
C GLU A 113 10.81 -13.33 -2.06
N ILE A 114 11.81 -12.53 -1.69
CA ILE A 114 12.14 -11.25 -2.31
C ILE A 114 13.64 -11.22 -2.59
N ASP A 115 14.05 -10.37 -3.53
CA ASP A 115 15.43 -10.16 -3.91
C ASP A 115 15.86 -8.70 -3.71
N ASP A 116 17.13 -8.41 -4.00
CA ASP A 116 17.67 -7.07 -3.89
C ASP A 116 17.04 -6.12 -4.91
N GLU A 117 16.67 -6.62 -6.09
CA GLU A 117 15.99 -5.82 -7.13
C GLU A 117 14.64 -5.29 -6.63
N PHE A 118 13.84 -6.12 -5.95
CA PHE A 118 12.59 -5.72 -5.33
C PHE A 118 12.81 -4.61 -4.27
N LEU A 119 13.85 -4.74 -3.45
CA LEU A 119 14.17 -3.74 -2.42
C LEU A 119 14.67 -2.42 -3.01
N GLU A 120 15.47 -2.48 -4.08
CA GLU A 120 15.95 -1.30 -4.80
C GLU A 120 14.81 -0.57 -5.50
N GLU A 121 13.88 -1.30 -6.12
CA GLU A 121 12.69 -0.72 -6.73
C GLU A 121 11.83 0.01 -5.69
N LEU A 122 11.59 -0.60 -4.53
CA LEU A 122 10.85 0.05 -3.45
C LEU A 122 11.49 1.37 -3.02
N LYS A 123 12.81 1.39 -2.81
CA LYS A 123 13.55 2.61 -2.48
C LYS A 123 13.43 3.67 -3.57
N GLY A 124 13.42 3.27 -4.84
CA GLY A 124 13.21 4.18 -5.98
C GLY A 124 11.79 4.75 -6.09
N LEU A 125 10.82 4.19 -5.37
CA LEU A 125 9.44 4.68 -5.30
C LEU A 125 9.20 5.66 -4.14
N GLU A 126 10.04 5.62 -3.10
CA GLU A 126 9.91 6.51 -1.95
C GLU A 126 10.17 7.96 -2.35
N ASN A 127 9.28 8.87 -1.93
CA ASN A 127 9.37 10.31 -2.22
C ASN A 127 9.50 10.65 -3.71
N ARG A 128 9.09 9.74 -4.62
CA ARG A 128 9.20 9.98 -6.06
C ARG A 128 8.19 11.06 -6.48
N GLU A 129 8.70 12.22 -6.87
CA GLU A 129 7.92 13.23 -7.58
C GLU A 129 7.43 12.64 -8.90
N LEU A 130 6.11 12.61 -9.08
CA LEU A 130 5.50 12.13 -10.31
C LEU A 130 5.63 13.21 -11.39
N PRO A 131 6.10 12.88 -12.60
CA PRO A 131 6.22 13.88 -13.66
C PRO A 131 4.87 14.54 -13.94
N GLU A 132 4.87 15.86 -14.14
CA GLU A 132 3.65 16.59 -14.50
C GLU A 132 3.05 16.00 -15.78
N THR A 133 1.72 15.90 -15.81
CA THR A 133 1.01 15.35 -16.97
C THR A 133 1.15 16.28 -18.17
N ASP A 134 1.71 15.79 -19.28
CA ASP A 134 1.77 16.49 -20.56
C ASP A 134 0.38 17.06 -20.92
N THR A 135 0.24 18.38 -20.98
CA THR A 135 -1.01 19.14 -21.09
C THR A 135 -1.66 19.13 -22.48
N GLU A 136 -1.30 18.20 -23.37
CA GLU A 136 -1.79 18.16 -24.76
C GLU A 136 -2.95 17.17 -25.00
N ARG A 137 -3.86 16.99 -24.02
CA ARG A 137 -5.15 16.32 -24.28
C ARG A 137 -6.30 17.32 -24.30
N GLU A 138 -6.53 17.90 -25.47
CA GLU A 138 -7.85 18.43 -25.85
C GLU A 138 -8.83 17.25 -25.98
N GLU A 139 -9.67 17.05 -24.98
CA GLU A 139 -11.13 16.98 -25.09
C GLU A 139 -11.74 16.61 -23.74
N VAL A 140 -12.76 17.37 -23.35
CA VAL A 140 -13.39 17.42 -22.03
C VAL A 140 -14.15 16.12 -21.74
N VAL A 141 -13.50 15.18 -21.06
CA VAL A 141 -14.15 14.28 -20.10
C VAL A 141 -13.50 14.61 -18.76
N SER A 142 -14.29 14.77 -17.69
CA SER A 142 -13.77 15.03 -16.35
C SER A 142 -12.95 13.81 -15.85
N GLN A 143 -11.75 13.64 -16.37
CA GLN A 143 -10.83 12.57 -15.98
C GLN A 143 -10.22 13.00 -14.65
N LEU A 144 -10.64 12.33 -13.57
CA LEU A 144 -9.89 12.36 -12.33
C LEU A 144 -8.43 12.02 -12.66
N PRO A 145 -7.44 12.76 -12.13
CA PRO A 145 -6.05 12.45 -12.41
C PRO A 145 -5.72 11.04 -11.91
N CYS A 146 -4.88 10.32 -12.66
CA CYS A 146 -4.35 9.03 -12.20
C CYS A 146 -3.84 9.13 -10.78
N ILE A 147 -4.14 8.13 -9.98
CA ILE A 147 -3.62 8.01 -8.62
C ILE A 147 -2.10 7.87 -8.71
N TYR A 148 -1.62 7.00 -9.59
CA TYR A 148 -0.20 6.74 -9.77
C TYR A 148 0.13 6.20 -11.16
N GLY A 149 1.26 6.62 -11.72
CA GLY A 149 1.78 6.08 -12.98
C GLY A 149 0.84 6.29 -14.17
N ASN A 150 0.92 5.35 -15.12
CA ASN A 150 0.15 5.39 -16.37
C ASN A 150 -1.13 4.54 -16.31
N TRP A 151 -1.30 3.72 -15.26
CA TRP A 151 -2.34 2.69 -15.19
C TRP A 151 -3.12 2.67 -13.88
N CYS A 152 -2.67 3.32 -12.81
CA CYS A 152 -3.40 3.26 -11.53
C CYS A 152 -4.36 4.43 -11.37
N GLY A 153 -5.67 4.15 -11.47
CA GLY A 153 -6.74 5.07 -11.10
C GLY A 153 -7.83 5.23 -12.17
N PRO A 154 -8.95 5.88 -11.85
CA PRO A 154 -10.02 6.14 -12.82
C PRO A 154 -9.50 6.89 -14.04
N GLY A 155 -9.76 6.35 -15.25
CA GLY A 155 -9.35 6.99 -16.52
C GLY A 155 -7.90 6.72 -16.93
N CYS A 156 -7.18 5.83 -16.23
CA CYS A 156 -5.77 5.57 -16.45
C CYS A 156 -5.56 4.15 -16.93
N SER A 157 -5.37 3.97 -18.24
CA SER A 157 -5.18 2.64 -18.85
C SER A 157 -4.19 2.70 -20.01
N GLY A 158 -3.06 3.37 -19.80
CA GLY A 158 -2.01 3.56 -20.81
C GLY A 158 -2.27 4.74 -21.75
N PRO A 159 -1.64 4.77 -22.95
CA PRO A 159 -0.92 3.68 -23.63
C PRO A 159 0.56 3.52 -23.23
N LYS A 160 1.13 4.46 -22.44
CA LYS A 160 2.54 4.42 -22.05
C LYS A 160 2.84 3.16 -21.21
N ALA A 161 4.08 2.65 -21.28
CA ALA A 161 4.51 1.49 -20.50
C ALA A 161 4.36 1.76 -18.98
N PRO A 162 4.11 0.73 -18.16
CA PRO A 162 4.07 0.90 -16.72
C PRO A 162 5.44 1.39 -16.22
N ILE A 163 5.44 2.30 -15.24
CA ILE A 163 6.67 2.92 -14.73
C ILE A 163 7.26 2.21 -13.50
N SER A 164 6.57 1.20 -12.97
CA SER A 164 7.00 0.33 -11.86
C SER A 164 6.20 -0.97 -11.84
N LYS A 165 6.57 -1.93 -10.98
CA LYS A 165 5.80 -3.15 -10.72
C LYS A 165 4.43 -2.83 -10.10
N VAL A 166 4.32 -1.79 -9.29
CA VAL A 166 3.03 -1.28 -8.78
C VAL A 166 2.13 -0.81 -9.93
N ASP A 167 2.67 -0.01 -10.86
CA ASP A 167 1.93 0.44 -12.06
C ASP A 167 1.57 -0.75 -12.98
N ALA A 168 2.45 -1.76 -13.06
CA ALA A 168 2.20 -3.00 -13.81
C ALA A 168 1.07 -3.86 -13.20
N CYS A 169 0.90 -3.86 -11.87
CA CYS A 169 -0.25 -4.48 -11.22
C CYS A 169 -1.56 -3.82 -11.71
N CYS A 170 -1.60 -2.50 -11.80
CA CYS A 170 -2.76 -1.76 -12.31
C CYS A 170 -3.00 -2.02 -13.80
N LYS A 171 -1.95 -2.09 -14.63
CA LYS A 171 -2.06 -2.51 -16.03
C LYS A 171 -2.72 -3.88 -16.19
N THR A 172 -2.35 -4.83 -15.34
CA THR A 172 -2.93 -6.18 -15.34
C THR A 172 -4.40 -6.16 -14.92
N HIS A 173 -4.72 -5.33 -13.92
CA HIS A 173 -6.08 -5.10 -13.44
C HIS A 173 -6.99 -4.49 -14.52
N ASP A 174 -6.52 -3.46 -15.22
CA ASP A 174 -7.23 -2.86 -16.36
C ASP A 174 -7.48 -3.87 -17.47
N GLY A 175 -6.49 -4.71 -17.78
CA GLY A 175 -6.66 -5.82 -18.71
C GLY A 175 -7.76 -6.79 -18.26
N CYS A 176 -7.81 -7.12 -16.98
CA CYS A 176 -8.87 -7.95 -16.41
C CYS A 176 -10.25 -7.28 -16.55
N TYR A 177 -10.37 -6.00 -16.20
CA TYR A 177 -11.59 -5.21 -16.37
C TYR A 177 -12.03 -5.11 -17.83
N SER A 178 -11.11 -5.02 -18.79
CA SER A 178 -11.45 -5.02 -20.22
C SER A 178 -12.14 -6.32 -20.66
N SER A 179 -11.81 -7.44 -20.01
CA SER A 179 -12.34 -8.77 -20.33
C SER A 179 -13.61 -9.14 -19.55
N ARG A 180 -13.70 -8.75 -18.27
CA ARG A 180 -14.78 -9.13 -17.34
C ARG A 180 -15.79 -8.01 -17.06
N GLY A 181 -15.45 -6.79 -17.47
CA GLY A 181 -16.18 -5.57 -17.16
C GLY A 181 -15.76 -4.96 -15.81
N TYR A 182 -16.04 -3.66 -15.67
CA TYR A 182 -15.73 -2.90 -14.46
C TYR A 182 -16.37 -3.49 -13.20
N PHE A 183 -15.68 -3.31 -12.08
CA PHE A 183 -16.07 -3.74 -10.74
C PHE A 183 -16.15 -5.26 -10.58
N ALA A 184 -15.41 -6.05 -11.36
CA ALA A 184 -15.35 -7.49 -11.12
C ALA A 184 -14.50 -7.78 -9.87
N CYS A 185 -15.10 -8.34 -8.80
CA CYS A 185 -14.38 -8.64 -7.56
C CYS A 185 -13.17 -9.57 -7.79
N SER A 186 -13.25 -10.43 -8.81
CA SER A 186 -12.15 -11.31 -9.23
C SER A 186 -10.93 -10.50 -9.70
N CYS A 187 -11.15 -9.41 -10.45
CA CYS A 187 -10.07 -8.52 -10.88
C CYS A 187 -9.50 -7.73 -9.70
N ASP A 188 -10.36 -7.19 -8.83
CA ASP A 188 -9.90 -6.43 -7.64
C ASP A 188 -9.10 -7.33 -6.70
N LYS A 189 -9.53 -8.58 -6.49
CA LYS A 189 -8.76 -9.56 -5.71
C LYS A 189 -7.38 -9.85 -6.34
N ASN A 190 -7.29 -9.95 -7.66
CA ASN A 190 -6.01 -10.13 -8.35
C ASN A 190 -5.11 -8.91 -8.17
N LEU A 191 -5.67 -7.70 -8.21
CA LEU A 191 -4.92 -6.47 -7.92
C LEU A 191 -4.39 -6.48 -6.48
N GLN A 192 -5.23 -6.82 -5.49
CA GLN A 192 -4.80 -6.90 -4.09
C GLN A 192 -3.68 -7.93 -3.89
N ASN A 193 -3.76 -9.10 -4.53
CA ASN A 193 -2.71 -10.11 -4.48
C ASN A 193 -1.39 -9.62 -5.10
N CYS A 194 -1.46 -8.90 -6.21
CA CYS A 194 -0.28 -8.32 -6.87
C CYS A 194 0.38 -7.25 -6.00
N LEU A 195 -0.42 -6.38 -5.37
CA LEU A 195 0.06 -5.30 -4.53
C LEU A 195 0.53 -5.75 -3.14
N ALA A 196 0.03 -6.88 -2.63
CA ALA A 196 0.32 -7.37 -1.27
C ALA A 196 1.80 -7.31 -0.85
N PRO A 197 2.78 -7.80 -1.62
CA PRO A 197 4.19 -7.68 -1.25
C PRO A 197 4.66 -6.22 -1.17
N HIS A 198 4.24 -5.35 -2.09
CA HIS A 198 4.59 -3.94 -2.08
C HIS A 198 3.94 -3.18 -0.90
N VAL A 199 2.69 -3.52 -0.57
CA VAL A 199 1.98 -3.00 0.61
C VAL A 199 2.72 -3.39 1.89
N LYS A 200 3.03 -4.69 2.07
CA LYS A 200 3.74 -5.18 3.25
C LYS A 200 5.16 -4.63 3.35
N ALA A 201 5.78 -4.33 2.22
CA ALA A 201 7.09 -3.70 2.20
C ALA A 201 7.04 -2.17 2.39
N GLY A 202 5.86 -1.57 2.56
CA GLY A 202 5.72 -0.15 2.90
C GLY A 202 5.69 0.81 1.70
N SER A 203 5.42 0.33 0.48
CA SER A 203 5.26 1.23 -0.68
C SER A 203 4.04 2.13 -0.51
N GLU A 204 4.27 3.44 -0.46
CA GLU A 204 3.22 4.45 -0.24
C GLU A 204 2.12 4.37 -1.32
N TRP A 205 2.55 4.20 -2.58
CA TRP A 205 1.66 4.06 -3.72
C TRP A 205 0.90 2.74 -3.69
N ALA A 206 1.55 1.61 -3.38
CA ALA A 206 0.85 0.33 -3.28
C ALA A 206 -0.20 0.34 -2.16
N ILE A 207 0.11 0.93 -1.00
CA ILE A 207 -0.83 1.10 0.11
C ILE A 207 -2.01 1.96 -0.34
N THR A 208 -1.74 3.12 -0.94
CA THR A 208 -2.79 4.04 -1.43
C THR A 208 -3.73 3.37 -2.44
N ILE A 209 -3.17 2.67 -3.44
CA ILE A 209 -3.95 1.98 -4.46
C ILE A 209 -4.75 0.82 -3.84
N SER A 210 -4.12 0.02 -2.98
CA SER A 210 -4.78 -1.09 -2.28
C SER A 210 -6.01 -0.61 -1.49
N LEU A 211 -5.86 0.46 -0.72
CA LEU A 211 -6.95 1.05 0.08
C LEU A 211 -8.03 1.70 -0.79
N TRP A 212 -7.64 2.41 -1.87
CA TRP A 212 -8.59 2.97 -2.82
C TRP A 212 -9.53 1.89 -3.38
N PHE A 213 -8.97 0.79 -3.88
CA PHE A 213 -9.76 -0.31 -4.45
C PHE A 213 -10.49 -1.16 -3.40
N ARG A 214 -10.00 -1.22 -2.15
CA ARG A 214 -10.74 -1.83 -1.03
C ARG A 214 -12.04 -1.07 -0.73
N LYS A 215 -12.03 0.26 -0.89
CA LYS A 215 -13.21 1.11 -0.68
C LYS A 215 -14.25 0.97 -1.79
N GLN A 216 -13.82 0.66 -3.02
CA GLN A 216 -14.72 0.59 -4.15
C GLN A 216 -15.68 -0.61 -4.05
N PRO A 217 -16.95 -0.45 -4.45
CA PRO A 217 -17.85 -1.58 -4.56
C PRO A 217 -17.36 -2.54 -5.66
N CYS A 218 -17.54 -3.84 -5.44
CA CYS A 218 -17.29 -4.85 -6.46
C CYS A 218 -18.47 -5.82 -6.59
N ASN A 219 -18.63 -6.39 -7.77
CA ASN A 219 -19.63 -7.40 -8.13
C ASN A 219 -18.97 -8.80 -8.13
N PRO A 220 -19.41 -9.72 -7.25
CA PRO A 220 -18.82 -11.06 -7.14
C PRO A 220 -19.22 -11.99 -8.29
N PHE A 221 -20.18 -11.59 -9.14
CA PHE A 221 -20.69 -12.39 -10.25
C PHE A 221 -20.05 -12.05 -11.61
N LYS A 222 -19.04 -11.18 -11.63
CA LYS A 222 -18.24 -10.84 -12.83
C LYS A 222 -16.85 -11.48 -12.83
#